data_AF-A0A6L8B8L3-F1
#
_entry.id   AF-A0A6L8B8L3-F1
#
_cell.length_a   1.000
_cell.length_b   1.000
_cell.length_c   1.000
_cell.angle_alpha   90.00
_cell.angle_beta   90.00
_cell.angle_gamma   90.00
#
_symmetry.space_group_name_H-M   'P 1'
#
loop_
_entity.id
_entity.type
_entity.pdbx_description
1 polymer ?
#
loop_
_entity_poly.entity_id
_entity_poly.type
_entity_poly.pdbx_seq_one_letter_code
_entity_poly.pdbx_strand_id
1 'polypeptide(L)'
;MQNRYVGDIGDYVKYALLRCILRAEGGQLGIAWYLYPDEVNGDGGHTEYLDHPKSESWKRLDDQLFGKLKALVDAGERSIFAIQRDSEILGSNTRFCADPSHAEIIGLPPSESDFSMLVGDLIAECVIAMHAAVVQPDLT
;
A
#
# COMPACT_ATOMS: atom_id res chain seq x y z
N MET A 1 2.78 -8.66 -1.32
CA MET A 1 3.66 -7.54 -0.92
C MET A 1 5.01 -8.11 -0.54
N GLN A 2 6.11 -7.48 -0.91
CA GLN A 2 7.46 -7.84 -0.46
C GLN A 2 8.11 -6.58 0.12
N ASN A 3 9.05 -6.73 1.05
CA ASN A 3 9.68 -5.57 1.68
C ASN A 3 10.47 -4.76 0.65
N ARG A 4 11.11 -5.44 -0.30
CA ARG A 4 11.88 -4.81 -1.40
C ARG A 4 11.07 -3.92 -2.35
N TYR A 5 9.74 -3.97 -2.32
CA TYR A 5 8.88 -3.06 -3.09
C TYR A 5 8.58 -1.75 -2.37
N VAL A 6 8.80 -1.68 -1.04
CA VAL A 6 8.55 -0.45 -0.27
C VAL A 6 9.38 0.69 -0.82
N GLY A 7 8.72 1.80 -1.17
CA GLY A 7 9.37 2.96 -1.77
C GLY A 7 9.55 2.88 -3.27
N ASP A 8 9.18 1.79 -3.95
CA ASP A 8 9.09 1.76 -5.41
C ASP A 8 8.01 2.72 -5.91
N ILE A 9 8.17 3.21 -7.14
CA ILE A 9 7.23 4.11 -7.81
C ILE A 9 5.79 3.59 -7.80
N GLY A 10 5.60 2.27 -7.96
CA GLY A 10 4.29 1.63 -7.94
C GLY A 10 3.58 1.78 -6.61
N ASP A 11 4.32 1.67 -5.49
CA ASP A 11 3.76 1.83 -4.15
C ASP A 11 3.56 3.29 -3.79
N TYR A 12 4.45 4.19 -4.23
CA TYR A 12 4.24 5.63 -4.08
C TYR A 12 2.92 6.08 -4.71
N VAL A 13 2.65 5.68 -5.96
CA VAL A 13 1.41 6.07 -6.65
C VAL A 13 0.18 5.51 -5.95
N LYS A 14 0.21 4.25 -5.50
CA LYS A 14 -0.90 3.66 -4.72
C LYS A 14 -1.13 4.41 -3.42
N TYR A 15 -0.08 4.71 -2.67
CA TYR A 15 -0.19 5.41 -1.38
C TYR A 15 -0.68 6.85 -1.59
N ALA A 16 -0.19 7.55 -2.61
CA ALA A 16 -0.65 8.88 -2.97
C ALA A 16 -2.14 8.88 -3.34
N LEU A 17 -2.60 7.88 -4.11
CA LEU A 17 -4.01 7.71 -4.46
C LEU A 17 -4.88 7.48 -3.21
N LEU A 18 -4.48 6.56 -2.33
CA LEU A 18 -5.22 6.29 -1.08
C LEU A 18 -5.32 7.53 -0.20
N ARG A 19 -4.21 8.27 -0.04
CA ARG A 19 -4.20 9.55 0.69
C ARG A 19 -5.10 10.58 0.04
N CYS A 20 -5.11 10.67 -1.29
CA CYS A 20 -5.98 11.59 -2.03
C CYS A 20 -7.46 11.29 -1.77
N ILE A 21 -7.87 10.02 -1.86
CA ILE A 21 -9.25 9.57 -1.59
C ILE A 21 -9.63 9.89 -0.14
N LEU A 22 -8.78 9.58 0.84
CA LEU A 22 -9.05 9.88 2.26
C LEU A 22 -9.17 11.37 2.54
N ARG A 23 -8.39 12.22 1.86
CA ARG A 23 -8.49 13.68 2.00
C ARG A 23 -9.78 14.21 1.38
N ALA A 24 -10.25 13.63 0.28
CA ALA A 24 -11.45 14.06 -0.42
C ALA A 24 -12.74 13.61 0.28
N GLU A 25 -12.81 12.34 0.68
CA GLU A 25 -14.04 11.69 1.19
C GLU A 25 -14.03 11.50 2.72
N GLY A 26 -12.88 11.68 3.38
CA GLY A 26 -12.71 11.36 4.80
C GLY A 26 -12.64 9.84 5.06
N GLY A 27 -12.87 9.45 6.32
CA GLY A 27 -12.90 8.04 6.75
C GLY A 27 -11.61 7.52 7.38
N GLN A 28 -11.51 6.19 7.48
CA GLN A 28 -10.36 5.47 8.05
C GLN A 28 -9.87 4.42 7.07
N LEU A 29 -8.54 4.32 6.93
CA LEU A 29 -7.91 3.31 6.09
C LEU A 29 -7.59 2.06 6.90
N GLY A 30 -8.09 0.91 6.46
CA GLY A 30 -7.65 -0.40 6.92
C GLY A 30 -6.71 -1.02 5.90
N ILE A 31 -5.57 -1.55 6.34
CA ILE A 31 -4.62 -2.25 5.47
C ILE A 31 -4.33 -3.64 5.99
N ALA A 32 -4.58 -4.65 5.15
CA ALA A 32 -4.16 -6.02 5.36
C ALA A 32 -2.97 -6.33 4.44
N TRP A 33 -1.79 -6.55 5.03
CA TRP A 33 -0.60 -6.87 4.27
C TRP A 33 -0.51 -8.38 4.02
N TYR A 34 -0.54 -8.78 2.75
CA TYR A 34 -0.11 -10.11 2.32
C TYR A 34 1.39 -10.07 2.08
N LEU A 35 2.19 -10.20 3.15
CA LEU A 35 3.65 -10.22 3.04
C LEU A 35 4.10 -11.57 2.48
N TYR A 36 5.02 -11.53 1.52
CA TYR A 36 5.66 -12.70 0.94
C TYR A 36 7.17 -12.53 1.10
N PRO A 37 7.94 -13.63 1.25
CA PRO A 37 9.41 -13.54 1.30
C PRO A 37 9.98 -12.78 0.10
N ASP A 38 11.08 -12.06 0.33
CA ASP A 38 11.76 -11.36 -0.75
C ASP A 38 12.35 -12.38 -1.74
N GLU A 39 12.11 -12.17 -3.03
CA GLU A 39 12.64 -13.01 -4.10
C GLU A 39 13.98 -12.49 -4.63
N VAL A 40 14.82 -13.40 -5.13
CA VAL A 40 16.11 -13.08 -5.76
C VAL A 40 15.94 -12.99 -7.27
N ASN A 41 15.22 -11.96 -7.71
CA ASN A 41 14.97 -11.61 -9.10
C ASN A 41 15.24 -10.11 -9.33
N GLY A 42 15.21 -9.69 -10.60
CA GLY A 42 15.60 -8.34 -11.03
C GLY A 42 14.46 -7.32 -11.14
N ASP A 43 13.23 -7.70 -10.82
CA ASP A 43 12.10 -6.76 -10.67
C ASP A 43 12.20 -6.00 -9.33
N GLY A 44 11.47 -4.90 -9.18
CA GLY A 44 11.51 -4.07 -7.96
C GLY A 44 12.74 -3.15 -7.88
N GLY A 45 12.80 -2.32 -6.84
CA GLY A 45 13.90 -1.35 -6.68
C GLY A 45 13.78 -0.11 -7.56
N HIS A 46 12.61 0.11 -8.16
CA HIS A 46 12.26 1.27 -8.98
C HIS A 46 12.09 2.54 -8.13
N THR A 47 13.20 2.97 -7.54
CA THR A 47 13.29 4.07 -6.56
C THR A 47 13.90 5.33 -7.15
N GLU A 48 14.39 5.29 -8.39
CA GLU A 48 15.10 6.40 -9.04
C GLU A 48 14.21 7.63 -9.29
N TYR A 49 12.89 7.50 -9.10
CA TYR A 49 11.96 8.63 -9.11
C TYR A 49 12.13 9.55 -7.89
N LEU A 50 12.77 9.06 -6.82
CA LEU A 50 13.09 9.83 -5.60
C LEU A 50 14.33 10.72 -5.79
N ASP A 51 15.10 10.49 -6.85
CA ASP A 51 16.34 11.20 -7.13
C ASP A 51 16.14 12.38 -8.09
N HIS A 52 16.98 13.40 -7.93
CA HIS A 52 17.03 14.50 -8.88
C HIS A 52 17.55 14.04 -10.25
N PRO A 53 17.02 14.59 -11.36
CA PRO A 53 15.99 15.62 -11.46
C PRO A 53 14.55 15.07 -11.53
N LYS A 54 14.37 13.74 -11.52
CA LYS A 54 13.06 13.10 -11.70
C LYS A 54 12.09 13.44 -10.55
N SER A 55 12.63 13.65 -9.35
CA SER A 55 11.93 13.99 -8.11
C SER A 55 10.88 15.10 -8.25
N GLU A 56 11.16 16.17 -9.00
CA GLU A 56 10.29 17.36 -9.07
C GLU A 56 8.87 17.03 -9.57
N SER A 57 8.75 16.17 -10.58
CA SER A 57 7.45 15.80 -11.14
C SER A 57 6.66 14.85 -10.24
N TRP A 58 7.33 14.12 -9.35
CA TRP A 58 6.69 13.17 -8.44
C TRP A 58 6.30 13.83 -7.12
N LYS A 59 7.17 14.70 -6.58
CA LYS A 59 6.95 15.45 -5.34
C LYS A 59 5.65 16.27 -5.36
N ARG A 60 5.23 16.76 -6.54
CA ARG A 60 3.97 17.51 -6.69
C ARG A 60 2.69 16.70 -6.41
N LEU A 61 2.75 15.36 -6.46
CA LEU A 61 1.58 14.50 -6.22
C LEU A 61 1.27 14.40 -4.72
N ASP A 62 2.28 14.15 -3.90
CA ASP A 62 2.20 14.22 -2.44
C ASP A 62 3.59 14.43 -1.85
N ASP A 63 3.95 15.69 -1.56
CA ASP A 63 5.29 16.08 -1.08
C ASP A 63 5.65 15.40 0.24
N GLN A 64 4.69 15.32 1.17
CA GLN A 64 4.91 14.70 2.48
C GLN A 64 5.20 13.20 2.34
N LEU A 65 4.40 12.49 1.54
CA LEU A 65 4.61 11.07 1.26
C LEU A 65 5.96 10.86 0.57
N PHE A 66 6.27 11.67 -0.45
CA PHE A 66 7.52 11.60 -1.19
C PHE A 66 8.73 11.72 -0.25
N GLY A 67 8.73 12.75 0.62
CA GLY A 67 9.81 12.96 1.59
C GLY A 67 10.00 11.79 2.56
N LYS A 68 8.90 11.19 3.03
CA LYS A 68 8.96 10.02 3.93
C LYS A 68 9.49 8.77 3.23
N LEU A 69 9.01 8.46 2.02
CA LEU A 69 9.53 7.32 1.26
C LEU A 69 10.99 7.52 0.87
N LYS A 70 11.38 8.75 0.51
CA LYS A 70 12.80 9.08 0.28
C LYS A 70 13.65 8.79 1.50
N ALA A 71 13.23 9.24 2.68
CA ALA A 71 13.96 8.99 3.92
C ALA A 71 14.12 7.49 4.22
N LEU A 72 13.07 6.68 3.98
CA LEU A 72 13.16 5.23 4.16
C LEU A 72 14.12 4.56 3.16
N VAL A 73 14.07 4.97 1.88
CA VAL A 73 14.95 4.43 0.85
C VAL A 73 16.40 4.82 1.11
N ASP A 74 16.67 6.09 1.43
CA ASP A 74 18.01 6.60 1.74
C ASP A 74 18.61 5.93 2.99
N ALA A 75 17.77 5.57 3.97
CA ALA A 75 18.18 4.86 5.18
C ALA A 75 18.29 3.33 5.00
N GLY A 76 17.88 2.79 3.84
CA GLY A 76 17.80 1.34 3.61
C GLY A 76 16.71 0.62 4.41
N GLU A 77 15.75 1.36 4.99
CA GLU A 77 14.68 0.82 5.85
C GLU A 77 13.41 0.46 5.05
N ARG A 78 13.59 -0.20 3.92
CA ARG A 78 12.51 -0.57 2.99
C ARG A 78 11.76 -1.79 3.50
N SER A 79 10.81 -1.58 4.41
CA SER A 79 10.01 -2.66 5.01
C SER A 79 8.59 -2.20 5.37
N ILE A 80 7.64 -3.13 5.38
CA ILE A 80 6.26 -2.82 5.83
C ILE A 80 6.23 -2.37 7.29
N PHE A 81 7.18 -2.83 8.11
CA PHE A 81 7.30 -2.41 9.50
C PHE A 81 7.65 -0.92 9.62
N ALA A 82 8.56 -0.43 8.76
CA ALA A 82 8.89 0.99 8.72
C ALA A 82 7.67 1.85 8.32
N ILE A 83 6.85 1.35 7.40
CA ILE A 83 5.58 1.99 7.00
C ILE A 83 4.58 2.00 8.16
N GLN A 84 4.45 0.90 8.90
CA GLN A 84 3.54 0.79 10.04
C GLN A 84 3.97 1.69 11.21
N ARG A 85 5.27 1.84 11.43
CA ARG A 85 5.85 2.70 12.48
C ARG A 85 5.58 4.18 12.21
N ASP A 86 5.63 4.61 10.95
CA ASP A 86 5.32 5.97 10.54
C ASP A 86 3.89 6.05 9.95
N SER A 87 2.91 6.13 10.86
CA SER A 87 1.50 6.21 10.47
C SER A 87 1.18 7.36 9.52
N GLU A 88 1.97 8.44 9.49
CA GLU A 88 1.72 9.54 8.56
C GLU A 88 2.00 9.19 7.10
N ILE A 89 2.67 8.07 6.80
CA ILE A 89 2.89 7.62 5.41
C ILE A 89 1.56 7.28 4.75
N LEU A 90 0.64 6.61 5.46
CA LEU A 90 -0.69 6.23 4.93
C LEU A 90 -1.84 6.98 5.59
N GLY A 91 -1.54 7.80 6.60
CA GLY A 91 -2.48 8.62 7.36
C GLY A 91 -2.53 8.17 8.83
N SER A 92 -2.54 9.13 9.75
CA SER A 92 -2.40 8.89 11.21
C SER A 92 -3.47 7.97 11.83
N ASN A 93 -4.63 7.84 11.17
CA ASN A 93 -5.72 6.94 11.60
C ASN A 93 -5.73 5.59 10.87
N THR A 94 -4.68 5.28 10.09
CA THR A 94 -4.56 4.00 9.38
C THR A 94 -4.43 2.87 10.39
N ARG A 95 -5.27 1.84 10.23
CA ARG A 95 -5.19 0.60 11.01
C ARG A 95 -4.58 -0.48 10.16
N PHE A 96 -3.56 -1.14 10.70
CA PHE A 96 -2.94 -2.28 10.05
C PHE A 96 -3.50 -3.57 10.68
N CYS A 97 -4.24 -4.35 9.88
CA CYS A 97 -4.68 -5.68 10.25
C CYS A 97 -3.61 -6.68 9.79
N ALA A 98 -2.57 -6.83 10.60
CA ALA A 98 -1.68 -7.98 10.60
C ALA A 98 -0.90 -7.94 11.91
N ASP A 99 -1.18 -8.88 12.81
CA ASP A 99 -0.17 -9.32 13.76
C ASP A 99 1.01 -9.82 12.91
N PRO A 100 2.25 -9.32 13.07
CA PRO A 100 3.39 -9.73 12.26
C PRO A 100 3.64 -11.25 12.29
N SER A 101 3.04 -11.99 13.22
CA SER A 101 3.05 -13.45 13.26
C SER A 101 2.15 -14.16 12.24
N HIS A 102 1.13 -13.50 11.67
CA HIS A 102 0.18 -14.11 10.73
C HIS A 102 0.49 -13.82 9.25
N ALA A 103 1.59 -13.10 8.97
CA ALA A 103 1.92 -12.66 7.61
C ALA A 103 2.80 -13.66 6.82
N GLU A 104 3.23 -14.77 7.42
CA GLU A 104 3.85 -15.87 6.66
C GLU A 104 2.78 -16.83 6.12
N ILE A 105 2.07 -16.41 5.06
CA ILE A 105 1.43 -17.41 4.18
C ILE A 105 2.53 -17.92 3.25
N ILE A 106 3.26 -18.94 3.70
CA ILE A 106 4.17 -19.70 2.85
C ILE A 106 3.29 -20.50 1.89
N GLY A 107 3.31 -20.08 0.62
CA GLY A 107 2.50 -20.68 -0.44
C GLY A 107 1.11 -20.06 -0.52
N LEU A 108 1.01 -18.91 -1.20
CA LEU A 108 -0.16 -18.74 -2.04
C LEU A 108 -0.11 -19.88 -3.06
N PRO A 109 -1.16 -20.69 -3.18
CA PRO A 109 -1.19 -21.72 -4.19
C PRO A 109 -1.09 -21.01 -5.55
N PRO A 110 -0.43 -21.64 -6.55
CA PRO A 110 -0.11 -20.99 -7.83
C PRO A 110 -1.32 -20.23 -8.40
N SER A 111 -1.08 -19.19 -9.19
CA SER A 111 -2.10 -18.25 -9.69
C SER A 111 -3.32 -18.88 -10.38
N GLU A 112 -3.32 -20.19 -10.60
CA GLU A 112 -4.39 -21.01 -11.17
C GLU A 112 -5.01 -22.01 -10.16
N SER A 113 -4.91 -21.75 -8.87
CA SER A 113 -5.50 -22.62 -7.83
C SER A 113 -6.82 -22.07 -7.30
N ASP A 114 -7.74 -22.97 -6.94
CA ASP A 114 -9.07 -22.62 -6.42
C ASP A 114 -9.03 -21.72 -5.16
N PHE A 115 -7.94 -21.78 -4.39
CA PHE A 115 -7.71 -20.92 -3.22
C PHE A 115 -7.31 -19.48 -3.59
N SER A 116 -6.65 -19.27 -4.74
CA SER A 116 -6.38 -17.92 -5.24
C SER A 116 -7.68 -17.21 -5.64
N MET A 117 -8.67 -17.96 -6.13
CA MET A 117 -10.01 -17.42 -6.38
C MET A 117 -10.69 -17.02 -5.07
N LEU A 118 -10.60 -17.83 -4.03
CA LEU A 118 -11.23 -17.54 -2.73
C LEU A 118 -10.66 -16.28 -2.05
N VAL A 119 -9.34 -16.06 -2.13
CA VAL A 119 -8.70 -14.83 -1.67
C VAL A 119 -9.12 -13.63 -2.54
N GLY A 120 -9.24 -13.84 -3.85
CA GLY A 120 -9.80 -12.86 -4.78
C GLY A 120 -11.25 -12.48 -4.43
N ASP A 121 -12.08 -13.46 -4.10
CA ASP A 121 -13.49 -13.28 -3.71
C ASP A 121 -13.59 -12.52 -2.38
N LEU A 122 -12.76 -12.84 -1.38
CA LEU A 122 -12.71 -12.10 -0.12
C LEU A 122 -12.30 -10.63 -0.32
N ILE A 123 -11.31 -10.38 -1.18
CA ILE A 123 -10.89 -9.01 -1.52
C ILE A 123 -12.02 -8.30 -2.28
N ALA A 124 -12.68 -8.97 -3.23
CA ALA A 124 -13.80 -8.44 -3.98
C ALA A 124 -15.00 -8.12 -3.07
N GLU A 125 -15.32 -8.98 -2.10
CA GLU A 125 -16.37 -8.73 -1.09
C GLU A 125 -16.04 -7.52 -0.23
N CYS A 126 -14.79 -7.38 0.20
CA CYS A 126 -14.34 -6.21 0.96
C CYS A 126 -14.46 -4.92 0.12
N VAL A 127 -14.10 -4.95 -1.17
CA VAL A 127 -14.25 -3.82 -2.09
C VAL A 127 -15.73 -3.50 -2.38
N ILE A 128 -16.59 -4.51 -2.55
CA ILE A 128 -18.03 -4.34 -2.76
C ILE A 128 -18.71 -3.79 -1.51
N ALA A 129 -18.37 -4.29 -0.33
CA ALA A 129 -18.88 -3.77 0.95
C ALA A 129 -18.49 -2.30 1.16
N MET A 130 -17.30 -1.90 0.72
CA MET A 130 -16.89 -0.49 0.69
C MET A 130 -17.70 0.34 -0.34
N HIS A 131 -18.09 -0.24 -1.48
CA HIS A 131 -18.92 0.44 -2.48
C HIS A 131 -20.39 0.57 -2.07
N ALA A 132 -20.96 -0.38 -1.33
CA ALA A 132 -22.33 -0.32 -0.83
C ALA A 132 -22.58 0.82 0.19
N ALA A 133 -21.51 1.40 0.74
CA ALA A 133 -21.60 2.59 1.61
C ALA A 133 -21.88 3.89 0.84
N VAL A 134 -21.91 3.87 -0.49
CA VAL A 134 -22.32 5.01 -1.34
C VAL A 134 -23.71 4.76 -1.92
N VAL A 135 -24.72 4.70 -1.05
CA VAL A 135 -26.09 5.06 -1.42
C VAL A 135 -26.54 6.10 -0.40
N GLN A 136 -26.38 7.39 -0.73
CA GLN A 136 -27.16 8.42 -0.05
C GLN A 136 -28.63 8.19 -0.43
N PRO A 137 -29.55 8.10 0.54
CA PRO A 137 -30.97 8.10 0.22
C PRO A 137 -31.34 9.46 -0.39
N ASP A 138 -32.16 9.40 -1.43
CA ASP A 138 -32.59 10.49 -2.30
C ASP A 138 -32.82 11.82 -1.57
N LEU A 139 -32.23 12.89 -2.10
CA LEU A 139 -32.66 14.26 -1.83
C LEU A 139 -34.05 14.46 -2.45
N THR A 140 -35.10 14.30 -1.65
CA THR A 140 -36.42 14.92 -1.89
C THR A 140 -36.49 16.30 -1.28
#